data_AF-A0A962C205-F1
#
_entry.id   AF-A0A962C205-F1
#
_cell.length_a   1.000
_cell.length_b   1.000
_cell.length_c   1.000
_cell.angle_alpha   90.00
_cell.angle_beta   90.00
_cell.angle_gamma   90.00
#
_symmetry.space_group_name_H-M   'P 1'
#
loop_
_entity.id
_entity.type
_entity.pdbx_description
1 polymer ?
#
loop_
_entity_poly.entity_id
_entity_poly.type
_entity_poly.pdbx_seq_one_letter_code
_entity_poly.pdbx_strand_id
1 'polypeptide(L)'
;MLDSFATHKTLDVGSQRYTYASLPELGKRFDVARLPFSMKILLENLLRHEDGVNVTAKEIEAVATWEPKKESDTEIAFLPARVLLQDFTGVPCVVDLAAMRDAMKALGGDPNKINPLAPVELVIDHSVQVDVFGMAGALARNAEIEFERNHERYAFLRWGQKALEDFRVVPPATGIV
;
A
#
# COMPACT_ATOMS: atom_id res chain seq x y z
N MET A 1 -20.36 3.98 0.96
CA MET A 1 -19.89 2.83 1.74
C MET A 1 -21.10 2.23 2.42
N LEU A 2 -21.38 0.97 2.09
CA LEU A 2 -22.48 0.21 2.68
C LEU A 2 -22.06 -0.30 4.06
N ASP A 3 -23.02 -0.75 4.86
CA ASP A 3 -22.78 -1.47 6.11
C ASP A 3 -23.85 -2.55 6.26
N SER A 4 -23.85 -3.51 5.34
CA SER A 4 -24.90 -4.53 5.23
C SER A 4 -25.02 -5.39 6.49
N PHE A 5 -23.96 -5.45 7.29
CA PHE A 5 -23.88 -6.22 8.53
C PHE A 5 -24.12 -5.38 9.80
N ALA A 6 -24.34 -4.06 9.68
CA ALA A 6 -24.50 -3.13 10.79
C ALA A 6 -23.33 -3.20 11.81
N THR A 7 -22.11 -3.24 11.30
CA THR A 7 -20.87 -3.46 12.06
C THR A 7 -20.14 -2.17 12.42
N HIS A 8 -20.48 -1.03 11.84
CA HIS A 8 -19.81 0.22 12.14
C HIS A 8 -20.04 0.64 13.60
N LYS A 9 -18.94 0.90 14.31
CA LYS A 9 -18.91 1.40 15.67
C LYS A 9 -17.98 2.60 15.75
N THR A 10 -18.12 3.38 16.82
CA THR A 10 -17.28 4.54 17.09
C THR A 10 -16.35 4.28 18.27
N LEU A 11 -15.13 4.79 18.17
CA LEU A 11 -14.14 4.81 19.24
C LEU A 11 -13.74 6.27 19.52
N ASP A 12 -14.04 6.75 20.73
CA ASP A 12 -13.65 8.10 21.16
C ASP A 12 -12.26 8.03 21.85
N VAL A 13 -11.28 8.77 21.32
CA VAL A 13 -9.91 8.87 21.85
C VAL A 13 -9.60 10.34 22.11
N GLY A 14 -9.68 10.75 23.37
CA GLY A 14 -9.54 12.15 23.76
C GLY A 14 -10.65 13.00 23.13
N SER A 15 -10.27 13.98 22.30
CA SER A 15 -11.20 14.85 21.57
C SER A 15 -11.55 14.34 20.16
N GLN A 16 -11.00 13.20 19.73
CA GLN A 16 -11.19 12.67 18.40
C GLN A 16 -12.10 11.45 18.41
N ARG A 17 -13.02 11.41 17.44
CA ARG A 17 -13.94 10.28 17.22
C ARG A 17 -13.52 9.53 15.96
N TYR A 18 -13.31 8.23 16.11
CA TYR A 18 -12.98 7.32 15.02
C TYR A 18 -14.17 6.41 14.72
N THR A 19 -14.33 5.99 13.47
CA THR A 19 -15.27 4.94 13.07
C THR A 19 -14.49 3.71 12.62
N TYR A 20 -14.94 2.52 13.00
CA TYR A 20 -14.31 1.25 12.64
C TYR A 20 -15.34 0.16 12.38
N ALA A 21 -14.97 -0.85 11.59
CA ALA A 21 -15.78 -2.04 11.37
C ALA A 21 -15.56 -3.07 12.50
N SER A 22 -16.59 -3.33 13.30
CA SER A 22 -16.49 -4.17 14.50
C SER A 22 -16.64 -5.66 14.18
N LEU A 23 -15.52 -6.39 14.19
CA LEU A 23 -15.53 -7.86 14.11
C LEU A 23 -16.34 -8.53 15.23
N PRO A 24 -16.34 -8.06 16.50
CA PRO A 24 -17.23 -8.60 17.53
C PRO A 24 -18.73 -8.45 17.22
N GLU A 25 -19.13 -7.36 16.53
CA GLU A 25 -20.51 -7.18 16.12
C GLU A 25 -20.88 -8.19 15.02
N LEU A 26 -19.99 -8.38 14.04
CA LEU A 26 -20.14 -9.45 13.04
C LEU A 26 -20.14 -10.85 13.67
N GLY A 27 -19.38 -11.02 14.75
CA GLY A 27 -19.28 -12.23 15.56
C GLY A 27 -20.60 -12.70 16.19
N LYS A 28 -21.62 -11.84 16.24
CA LYS A 28 -22.98 -12.22 16.66
C LYS A 28 -23.73 -13.01 15.59
N ARG A 29 -23.32 -12.91 14.32
CA ARG A 29 -23.93 -13.59 13.17
C ARG A 29 -23.08 -14.76 12.66
N PHE A 30 -21.75 -14.64 12.75
CA PHE A 30 -20.80 -15.65 12.27
C PHE A 30 -19.79 -16.01 13.37
N ASP A 31 -19.30 -17.25 13.39
CA ASP A 31 -18.18 -17.61 14.26
C ASP A 31 -16.85 -17.04 13.71
N VAL A 32 -16.64 -15.75 13.94
CA VAL A 32 -15.41 -15.02 13.55
C VAL A 32 -14.27 -15.37 14.51
N ALA A 33 -14.55 -15.85 15.72
CA ALA A 33 -13.55 -16.16 16.72
C ALA A 33 -12.60 -17.27 16.25
N ARG A 34 -13.15 -18.28 15.53
CA ARG A 34 -12.38 -19.40 14.94
C ARG A 34 -11.38 -18.99 13.86
N LEU A 35 -11.55 -17.82 13.23
CA LEU A 35 -10.70 -17.41 12.12
C LEU A 35 -9.26 -17.11 12.61
N PRO A 36 -8.23 -17.51 11.84
CA PRO A 36 -6.87 -17.04 12.06
C PRO A 36 -6.80 -15.50 12.04
N PHE A 37 -5.84 -14.93 12.76
CA PHE A 37 -5.68 -13.47 12.81
C PHE A 37 -5.46 -12.84 11.43
N SER A 38 -4.73 -13.50 10.53
CA SER A 38 -4.57 -13.04 9.14
C SER A 38 -5.92 -12.92 8.41
N MET A 39 -6.82 -13.88 8.58
CA MET A 39 -8.17 -13.83 8.00
C MET A 39 -9.04 -12.75 8.61
N LYS A 40 -8.86 -12.46 9.92
CA LYS A 40 -9.55 -11.35 10.58
C LYS A 40 -9.14 -9.98 10.01
N ILE A 41 -7.88 -9.81 9.58
CA ILE A 41 -7.41 -8.59 8.91
C ILE A 41 -8.11 -8.43 7.55
N LEU A 42 -8.19 -9.51 6.75
CA LEU A 42 -8.90 -9.49 5.47
C LEU A 42 -10.39 -9.20 5.66
N LEU A 43 -11.02 -9.82 6.66
CA LEU A 43 -12.43 -9.63 6.96
C LEU A 43 -12.76 -8.19 7.37
N GLU A 44 -11.96 -7.57 8.24
CA GLU A 44 -12.12 -6.14 8.58
C GLU A 44 -11.95 -5.26 7.35
N ASN A 45 -10.95 -5.58 6.51
CA ASN A 45 -10.68 -4.83 5.29
C ASN A 45 -11.89 -4.84 4.35
N LEU A 46 -12.53 -6.00 4.17
CA LEU A 46 -13.74 -6.11 3.34
C LEU A 46 -14.90 -5.33 3.96
N LEU A 47 -15.17 -5.50 5.27
CA LEU A 47 -16.25 -4.77 5.94
C LEU A 47 -16.08 -3.25 5.77
N ARG A 48 -14.88 -2.72 5.98
CA ARG A 48 -14.59 -1.30 5.89
C ARG A 48 -14.61 -0.76 4.46
N HIS A 49 -14.57 -1.59 3.42
CA HIS A 49 -14.58 -1.15 2.03
C HIS A 49 -15.83 -1.61 1.26
N GLU A 50 -16.87 -2.09 1.94
CA GLU A 50 -18.11 -2.51 1.28
C GLU A 50 -18.72 -1.37 0.44
N ASP A 51 -18.80 -1.59 -0.86
CA ASP A 51 -19.33 -0.63 -1.84
C ASP A 51 -20.40 -1.26 -2.76
N GLY A 52 -20.59 -2.57 -2.69
CA GLY A 52 -21.54 -3.34 -3.51
C GLY A 52 -21.08 -3.59 -4.94
N VAL A 53 -19.86 -3.17 -5.31
CA VAL A 53 -19.29 -3.30 -6.65
C VAL A 53 -17.97 -4.05 -6.61
N ASN A 54 -16.96 -3.50 -5.93
CA ASN A 54 -15.65 -4.12 -5.75
C ASN A 54 -15.59 -4.98 -4.49
N VAL A 55 -16.37 -4.62 -3.48
CA VAL A 55 -16.52 -5.39 -2.24
C VAL A 55 -18.00 -5.57 -1.95
N THR A 56 -18.44 -6.82 -1.95
CA THR A 56 -19.82 -7.24 -1.81
C THR A 56 -20.06 -7.96 -0.48
N ALA A 57 -21.31 -7.96 -0.01
CA ALA A 57 -21.73 -8.76 1.14
C ALA A 57 -21.39 -10.25 1.00
N LYS A 58 -21.44 -10.78 -0.24
CA LYS A 58 -21.08 -12.18 -0.54
C LYS A 58 -19.62 -12.48 -0.22
N GLU A 59 -18.69 -11.59 -0.59
CA GLU A 59 -17.26 -11.77 -0.30
C GLU A 59 -16.98 -11.70 1.20
N ILE A 60 -17.65 -10.79 1.91
CA ILE A 60 -17.57 -10.69 3.38
C ILE A 60 -18.03 -11.99 4.04
N GLU A 61 -19.18 -12.53 3.62
CA GLU A 61 -19.69 -13.81 4.11
C GLU A 61 -18.75 -14.97 3.79
N ALA A 62 -18.21 -15.02 2.57
CA ALA A 62 -17.27 -16.07 2.16
C ALA A 62 -16.06 -16.14 3.10
N VAL A 63 -15.50 -14.99 3.50
CA VAL A 63 -14.39 -14.93 4.47
C VAL A 63 -14.86 -15.26 5.88
N ALA A 64 -16.02 -14.75 6.31
CA ALA A 64 -16.58 -15.04 7.64
C ALA A 64 -16.84 -16.56 7.84
N THR A 65 -17.25 -17.25 6.79
CA THR A 65 -17.51 -18.70 6.77
C THR A 65 -16.36 -19.53 6.22
N TRP A 66 -15.18 -18.95 5.98
CA TRP A 66 -14.04 -19.64 5.37
C TRP A 66 -13.62 -20.90 6.14
N GLU A 67 -13.35 -22.01 5.46
CA GLU A 67 -12.96 -23.29 6.07
C GLU A 67 -11.56 -23.72 5.57
N PRO A 68 -10.58 -23.97 6.46
CA PRO A 68 -9.19 -24.25 6.06
C PRO A 68 -9.00 -25.49 5.16
N LYS A 69 -9.89 -26.47 5.27
CA LYS A 69 -9.82 -27.73 4.51
C LYS A 69 -10.63 -27.71 3.22
N LYS A 70 -11.47 -26.69 3.03
CA LYS A 70 -12.31 -26.55 1.85
C LYS A 70 -11.54 -25.72 0.83
N GLU A 71 -11.57 -26.16 -0.42
CA GLU A 71 -11.08 -25.35 -1.53
C GLU A 71 -11.93 -24.08 -1.64
N SER A 72 -11.28 -22.93 -1.72
CA SER A 72 -11.97 -21.65 -1.88
C SER A 72 -12.37 -21.47 -3.34
N ASP A 73 -13.63 -21.14 -3.57
CA ASP A 73 -14.20 -20.87 -4.91
C ASP A 73 -14.51 -19.39 -5.14
N THR A 74 -14.23 -18.55 -4.13
CA THR A 74 -14.54 -17.12 -4.13
C THR A 74 -13.24 -16.32 -4.02
N GLU A 75 -12.97 -15.51 -5.03
CA GLU A 75 -11.95 -14.46 -4.98
C GLU A 75 -12.48 -13.28 -4.15
N ILE A 76 -11.57 -12.55 -3.51
CA ILE A 76 -11.92 -11.40 -2.68
C ILE A 76 -11.03 -10.22 -3.05
N ALA A 77 -11.57 -9.01 -2.96
CA ALA A 77 -10.76 -7.81 -2.98
C ALA A 77 -9.96 -7.65 -1.67
N PHE A 78 -8.77 -7.07 -1.78
CA PHE A 78 -8.00 -6.62 -0.61
C PHE A 78 -7.41 -5.26 -0.93
N LEU A 79 -7.69 -4.27 -0.09
CA LEU A 79 -7.25 -2.89 -0.24
C LEU A 79 -6.24 -2.58 0.87
N PRO A 80 -4.93 -2.77 0.64
CA PRO A 80 -3.91 -2.49 1.64
C PRO A 80 -3.97 -1.03 2.12
N ALA A 81 -3.64 -0.80 3.39
CA ALA A 81 -3.64 0.54 3.96
C ALA A 81 -2.52 1.45 3.39
N ARG A 82 -1.45 0.85 2.84
CA ARG A 82 -0.32 1.52 2.19
C ARG A 82 0.44 0.56 1.29
N VAL A 83 1.28 1.10 0.41
CA VAL A 83 2.20 0.35 -0.45
C VAL A 83 3.64 0.75 -0.10
N LEU A 84 4.53 -0.24 -0.06
CA LEU A 84 5.97 -0.04 0.16
C LEU A 84 6.73 -0.53 -1.07
N LEU A 85 7.63 0.30 -1.58
CA LEU A 85 8.43 0.04 -2.77
C LEU A 85 9.93 0.16 -2.43
N GLN A 86 10.74 -0.60 -3.15
CA GLN A 86 12.18 -0.36 -3.26
C GLN A 86 12.49 0.34 -4.57
N ASP A 87 13.68 0.90 -4.74
CA ASP A 87 14.00 1.77 -5.87
C ASP A 87 14.06 1.08 -7.24
N PHE A 88 14.46 -0.18 -7.33
CA PHE A 88 14.47 -0.94 -8.60
C PHE A 88 13.07 -1.20 -9.17
N THR A 89 12.06 -1.47 -8.34
CA THR A 89 10.66 -1.63 -8.79
C THR A 89 9.87 -0.33 -8.72
N GLY A 90 10.26 0.57 -7.83
CA GLY A 90 9.57 1.83 -7.64
C GLY A 90 9.84 2.83 -8.75
N VAL A 91 11.04 2.85 -9.32
CA VAL A 91 11.36 3.69 -10.49
C VAL A 91 10.48 3.36 -11.69
N PRO A 92 10.37 2.11 -12.18
CA PRO A 92 9.47 1.79 -13.27
C PRO A 92 8.00 2.07 -12.90
N CYS A 93 7.59 1.88 -11.65
CA CYS A 93 6.24 2.26 -11.20
C CYS A 93 5.97 3.77 -11.36
N VAL A 94 6.91 4.65 -11.01
CA VAL A 94 6.78 6.10 -11.22
C VAL A 94 6.82 6.46 -12.72
N VAL A 95 7.60 5.74 -13.53
CA VAL A 95 7.60 5.89 -15.00
C VAL A 95 6.22 5.53 -15.56
N ASP A 96 5.63 4.43 -15.12
CA ASP A 96 4.30 4.02 -15.57
C ASP A 96 3.24 5.06 -15.21
N LEU A 97 3.28 5.62 -13.99
CA LEU A 97 2.38 6.72 -13.60
C LEU A 97 2.57 7.95 -14.49
N ALA A 98 3.82 8.30 -14.84
CA ALA A 98 4.09 9.42 -15.74
C ALA A 98 3.54 9.13 -17.16
N ALA A 99 3.74 7.93 -17.68
CA ALA A 99 3.22 7.52 -18.98
C ALA A 99 1.68 7.49 -19.00
N MET A 100 1.05 7.02 -17.92
CA MET A 100 -0.41 7.04 -17.74
C MET A 100 -0.95 8.48 -17.71
N ARG A 101 -0.23 9.44 -17.12
CA ARG A 101 -0.59 10.87 -17.14
C ARG A 101 -0.57 11.44 -18.56
N ASP A 102 0.47 11.11 -19.33
CA ASP A 102 0.57 11.53 -20.73
C ASP A 102 -0.56 10.94 -21.58
N ALA A 103 -0.86 9.65 -21.40
CA ALA A 103 -1.97 8.99 -22.07
C ALA A 103 -3.34 9.59 -21.69
N MET A 104 -3.57 9.84 -20.40
CA MET A 104 -4.79 10.49 -19.91
C MET A 104 -4.99 11.87 -20.56
N LYS A 105 -3.91 12.65 -20.67
CA LYS A 105 -3.93 13.94 -21.37
C LYS A 105 -4.26 13.81 -22.85
N ALA A 106 -3.63 12.85 -23.54
CA ALA A 106 -3.84 12.62 -24.96
C ALA A 106 -5.31 12.22 -25.28
N LEU A 107 -5.97 11.53 -24.35
CA LEU A 107 -7.39 11.17 -24.43
C LEU A 107 -8.34 12.30 -24.01
N GLY A 108 -7.83 13.49 -23.66
CA GLY A 108 -8.62 14.64 -23.21
C GLY A 108 -9.13 14.54 -21.77
N GLY A 109 -8.61 13.60 -20.98
CA GLY A 109 -8.91 13.46 -19.56
C GLY A 109 -8.02 14.35 -18.67
N ASP A 110 -8.27 14.29 -17.37
CA ASP A 110 -7.48 15.02 -16.36
C ASP A 110 -6.31 14.14 -15.85
N PRO A 111 -5.05 14.47 -16.18
CA PRO A 111 -3.89 13.69 -15.74
C PRO A 111 -3.73 13.62 -14.23
N ASN A 112 -4.25 14.59 -13.47
CA ASN A 112 -4.12 14.60 -12.01
C ASN A 112 -4.90 13.47 -11.34
N LYS A 113 -5.86 12.84 -12.06
CA LYS A 113 -6.53 11.61 -11.61
C LYS A 113 -5.62 10.40 -11.57
N ILE A 114 -4.48 10.44 -12.26
CA ILE A 114 -3.44 9.42 -12.15
C ILE A 114 -2.56 9.78 -10.96
N ASN A 115 -2.92 9.24 -9.81
CA ASN A 115 -2.23 9.43 -8.54
C ASN A 115 -2.40 8.17 -7.68
N PRO A 116 -1.48 7.87 -6.74
CA PRO A 116 -1.71 6.81 -5.78
C PRO A 116 -3.00 7.04 -4.99
N LEU A 117 -3.77 5.96 -4.79
CA LEU A 117 -5.02 5.99 -4.02
C LEU A 117 -4.82 5.64 -2.53
N ALA A 118 -3.64 5.13 -2.19
CA ALA A 118 -3.21 4.83 -0.84
C ALA A 118 -1.79 5.38 -0.65
N PRO A 119 -1.37 5.68 0.59
CA PRO A 119 -0.01 6.09 0.89
C PRO A 119 1.02 5.13 0.30
N VAL A 120 2.00 5.69 -0.40
CA VAL A 120 3.11 4.95 -1.00
C VAL A 120 4.43 5.49 -0.46
N GLU A 121 5.25 4.58 0.05
CA GLU A 121 6.59 4.88 0.51
C GLU A 121 7.59 4.11 -0.36
N LEU A 122 8.59 4.80 -0.88
CA LEU A 122 9.69 4.21 -1.64
C LEU A 122 10.99 4.38 -0.87
N VAL A 123 11.69 3.28 -0.62
CA VAL A 123 12.99 3.28 0.04
C VAL A 123 14.09 3.08 -1.00
N ILE A 124 15.12 3.93 -0.96
CA ILE A 124 16.31 3.78 -1.80
C ILE A 124 17.35 2.97 -1.03
N ASP A 125 17.48 1.69 -1.37
CA ASP A 125 18.35 0.75 -0.66
C ASP A 125 19.00 -0.30 -1.56
N HIS A 126 18.54 -0.50 -2.80
CA HIS A 126 19.15 -1.44 -3.76
C HIS A 126 20.19 -0.77 -4.67
N SER A 127 20.53 0.49 -4.40
CA SER A 127 21.48 1.29 -5.19
C SER A 127 22.93 1.17 -4.76
N VAL A 128 23.19 0.97 -3.47
CA VAL A 128 24.55 0.95 -2.91
C VAL A 128 25.27 -0.35 -3.26
N GLN A 129 26.54 -0.23 -3.63
CA GLN A 129 27.43 -1.36 -3.91
C GLN A 129 28.69 -1.27 -3.06
N VAL A 130 29.32 -2.42 -2.82
CA VAL A 130 30.59 -2.49 -2.10
C VAL A 130 31.74 -2.34 -3.09
N ASP A 131 31.97 -1.13 -3.58
CA ASP A 131 33.08 -0.82 -4.49
C ASP A 131 34.44 -0.77 -3.76
N VAL A 132 34.43 -0.20 -2.55
CA VAL A 132 35.58 -0.10 -1.65
C VAL A 132 35.27 -0.78 -0.33
N PHE A 133 36.21 -1.57 0.20
CA PHE A 133 36.07 -2.28 1.47
C PHE A 133 37.39 -2.31 2.27
N GLY A 134 37.31 -2.60 3.57
CA GLY A 134 38.48 -2.87 4.40
C GLY A 134 39.36 -1.65 4.74
N MET A 135 38.86 -0.42 4.58
CA MET A 135 39.59 0.80 4.92
C MET A 135 38.73 1.85 5.64
N ALA A 136 39.37 2.75 6.37
CA ALA A 136 38.72 3.94 6.91
C ALA A 136 38.13 4.77 5.76
N GLY A 137 36.87 5.19 5.90
CA GLY A 137 36.16 5.98 4.89
C GLY A 137 35.48 5.17 3.77
N ALA A 138 35.55 3.84 3.78
CA ALA A 138 34.90 3.01 2.75
C ALA A 138 33.40 3.30 2.57
N LEU A 139 32.66 3.51 3.67
CA LEU A 139 31.24 3.87 3.63
C LEU A 139 30.99 5.18 2.86
N ALA A 140 31.75 6.24 3.19
CA ALA A 140 31.59 7.54 2.54
C ALA A 140 31.93 7.45 1.04
N ARG A 141 32.97 6.67 0.69
CA ARG A 141 33.36 6.48 -0.71
C ARG A 141 32.33 5.70 -1.51
N ASN A 142 31.75 4.65 -0.94
CA ASN A 142 30.69 3.88 -1.62
C ASN A 142 29.41 4.73 -1.79
N ALA A 143 29.06 5.56 -0.81
CA ALA A 143 27.92 6.48 -0.93
C ALA A 143 28.13 7.55 -2.03
N GLU A 144 29.35 8.06 -2.17
CA GLU A 144 29.70 8.98 -3.27
C GLU A 144 29.55 8.30 -4.64
N ILE A 145 30.12 7.11 -4.81
CA ILE A 145 30.03 6.33 -6.05
C ILE A 145 28.56 5.98 -6.38
N GLU A 146 27.79 5.58 -5.37
CA GLU A 146 26.35 5.31 -5.51
C GLU A 146 25.60 6.54 -6.03
N PHE A 147 25.86 7.72 -5.46
CA PHE A 147 25.19 8.95 -5.86
C PHE A 147 25.57 9.37 -7.28
N GLU A 148 26.86 9.25 -7.65
CA GLU A 148 27.33 9.52 -9.01
C GLU A 148 26.62 8.61 -10.04
N ARG A 149 26.54 7.31 -9.76
CA ARG A 149 25.93 6.32 -10.67
C ARG A 149 24.42 6.47 -10.82
N ASN A 150 23.72 6.88 -9.75
CA ASN A 150 22.27 6.88 -9.68
C ASN A 150 21.65 8.29 -9.72
N HIS A 151 22.43 9.31 -10.07
CA HIS A 151 22.00 10.71 -10.05
C HIS A 151 20.68 10.95 -10.79
N GLU A 152 20.54 10.45 -12.02
CA GLU A 152 19.32 10.62 -12.82
C GLU A 152 18.11 9.95 -12.17
N ARG A 153 18.31 8.73 -11.65
CA ARG A 153 17.27 7.97 -10.97
C ARG A 153 16.76 8.67 -9.72
N TYR A 154 17.68 9.23 -8.92
CA TYR A 154 17.31 9.99 -7.73
C TYR A 154 16.63 11.32 -8.07
N ALA A 155 17.10 12.01 -9.11
CA ALA A 155 16.44 13.20 -9.61
C ALA A 155 15.00 12.90 -10.07
N PHE A 156 14.80 11.78 -10.77
CA PHE A 156 13.48 11.32 -11.21
C PHE A 156 12.56 10.97 -10.04
N LEU A 157 13.04 10.21 -9.05
CA LEU A 157 12.27 9.90 -7.84
C LEU A 157 11.92 11.16 -7.02
N ARG A 158 12.84 12.13 -6.96
CA ARG A 158 12.60 13.42 -6.32
C ARG A 158 11.56 14.25 -7.07
N TRP A 159 11.50 14.16 -8.39
CA TRP A 159 10.41 14.71 -9.18
C TRP A 159 9.09 14.00 -8.84
N GLY A 160 9.09 12.66 -8.80
CA GLY A 160 7.92 11.85 -8.43
C GLY A 160 7.32 12.26 -7.10
N GLN A 161 8.15 12.45 -6.07
CA GLN A 161 7.72 12.92 -4.73
C GLN A 161 7.03 14.30 -4.75
N LYS A 162 7.37 15.16 -5.72
CA LYS A 162 6.73 16.48 -5.86
C LYS A 162 5.49 16.44 -6.76
N ALA A 163 5.46 15.50 -7.70
CA ALA A 163 4.44 15.42 -8.74
C ALA A 163 3.25 14.53 -8.37
N LEU A 164 3.46 13.57 -7.46
CA LEU A 164 2.45 12.62 -6.98
C LEU A 164 2.05 12.95 -5.54
N GLU A 165 0.77 12.90 -5.27
CA GLU A 165 0.22 12.99 -3.91
C GLU A 165 0.40 11.65 -3.21
N ASP A 166 0.51 11.68 -1.88
CA ASP A 166 0.68 10.47 -1.05
C ASP A 166 1.88 9.57 -1.40
N PHE A 167 2.84 10.08 -2.17
CA PHE A 167 4.09 9.40 -2.52
C PHE A 167 5.28 10.02 -1.77
N ARG A 168 6.01 9.20 -1.02
CA ARG A 168 7.19 9.61 -0.25
C ARG A 168 8.40 8.77 -0.61
N VAL A 169 9.56 9.42 -0.74
CA VAL A 169 10.85 8.80 -1.01
C VAL A 169 11.73 8.95 0.22
N VAL A 170 12.13 7.82 0.79
CA VAL A 170 13.13 7.72 1.84
C VAL A 170 14.51 7.72 1.16
N PRO A 171 15.41 8.66 1.51
CA PRO A 171 16.69 8.84 0.84
C PRO A 171 17.64 7.65 1.06
N PRO A 172 18.72 7.53 0.26
CA PRO A 172 19.72 6.49 0.46
C PRO A 172 20.39 6.58 1.84
N ALA A 173 20.99 5.47 2.27
CA ALA A 173 21.73 5.33 3.52
C ALA A 173 20.94 5.58 4.82
N THR A 174 19.61 5.56 4.78
CA THR A 174 18.76 5.67 5.99
C THR A 174 18.14 4.35 6.48
N GLY A 175 18.31 3.25 5.75
CA GLY A 175 17.76 1.93 6.11
C GLY A 175 17.64 0.98 4.92
N ILE A 176 17.10 -0.22 5.17
CA ILE A 176 16.80 -1.27 4.18
C ILE A 176 15.34 -1.67 4.36
N VAL A 177 14.62 -1.99 3.28
CA VAL A 177 13.26 -2.55 3.30
C VAL A 177 13.25 -4.08 3.34
#